data_AF-A0A3B3WBJ7-F1
#
_entry.id   AF-A0A3B3WBJ7-F1
#
_cell.length_a   1.000
_cell.length_b   1.000
_cell.length_c   1.000
_cell.angle_alpha   90.00
_cell.angle_beta   90.00
_cell.angle_gamma   90.00
#
_symmetry.space_group_name_H-M   'P 1'
#
loop_
_entity.id
_entity.type
_entity.pdbx_description
1 polymer ?
#
loop_
_entity_poly.entity_id
_entity_poly.type
_entity_poly.pdbx_seq_one_letter_code
_entity_poly.pdbx_strand_id
1 'polypeptide(L)'
;MTGAINKKKSAIKFLNVFMFICFPQEGMSLTAKDKETVKAFWAKVAPKAEDIGQDALSRMLVVYPQTKTYFSHWKDMSPGSAPVKKHGATVMGGVADAVAKIDDLTAGLLSLSELHAFTLRVDPANFKILAHNILVVFAIKFPSDFTPEVHVAVDKFLAALARALSEKYR
;
A
#
# COMPACT_ATOMS: atom_id res chain seq x y z
N MET A 1 -24.68 -4.14 29.37
CA MET A 1 -24.83 -3.23 28.20
C MET A 1 -23.57 -3.10 27.33
N THR A 2 -22.39 -3.51 27.79
CA THR A 2 -21.09 -3.34 27.12
C THR A 2 -20.88 -4.24 25.88
N GLY A 3 -21.44 -5.46 25.87
CA GLY A 3 -21.26 -6.41 24.76
C GLY A 3 -21.98 -6.02 23.46
N ALA A 4 -23.13 -5.35 23.55
CA ALA A 4 -23.89 -4.88 22.37
C ALA A 4 -23.20 -3.69 21.68
N ILE A 5 -22.51 -2.84 22.46
CA ILE A 5 -21.76 -1.69 21.96
C ILE A 5 -20.52 -2.15 21.19
N ASN A 6 -19.81 -3.18 21.69
CA ASN A 6 -18.65 -3.75 21.01
C ASN A 6 -19.02 -4.48 19.71
N LYS A 7 -20.15 -5.21 19.68
CA LYS A 7 -20.67 -5.81 18.43
C LYS A 7 -21.05 -4.75 17.40
N LYS A 8 -21.72 -3.66 17.81
CA LYS A 8 -22.04 -2.53 16.90
C LYS A 8 -20.79 -1.83 16.38
N LYS A 9 -19.77 -1.58 17.21
CA LYS A 9 -18.47 -1.02 16.76
C LYS A 9 -17.74 -1.93 15.77
N SER A 10 -17.79 -3.25 15.99
CA SER A 10 -17.19 -4.24 15.08
C SER A 10 -17.96 -4.31 13.75
N ALA A 11 -19.30 -4.29 13.80
CA ALA A 11 -20.15 -4.26 12.60
C ALA A 11 -19.99 -2.97 11.80
N ILE A 12 -19.84 -1.81 12.45
CA ILE A 12 -19.55 -0.52 11.79
C ILE A 12 -18.16 -0.53 11.15
N LYS A 13 -17.14 -1.12 11.81
CA LYS A 13 -15.83 -1.36 11.19
C LYS A 13 -15.95 -2.25 9.94
N PHE A 14 -16.76 -3.31 10.02
CA PHE A 14 -16.96 -4.23 8.90
C PHE A 14 -17.74 -3.59 7.74
N LEU A 15 -18.76 -2.78 8.04
CA LEU A 15 -19.54 -2.04 7.04
C LEU A 15 -18.71 -0.96 6.34
N ASN A 16 -17.87 -0.24 7.09
CA ASN A 16 -16.96 0.76 6.50
C ASN A 16 -15.91 0.11 5.61
N VAL A 17 -15.42 -1.09 5.96
CA VAL A 17 -14.55 -1.88 5.09
C VAL A 17 -15.28 -2.29 3.82
N PHE A 18 -16.51 -2.81 3.93
CA PHE A 18 -17.27 -3.27 2.77
C PHE A 18 -17.70 -2.13 1.83
N MET A 19 -18.08 -0.98 2.38
CA MET A 19 -18.50 0.20 1.59
C MET A 19 -17.31 0.87 0.87
N PHE A 20 -16.09 0.72 1.38
CA PHE A 20 -14.87 1.17 0.70
C PHE A 20 -14.42 0.26 -0.45
N ILE A 21 -14.66 -1.05 -0.35
CA ILE A 21 -14.29 -2.04 -1.39
C ILE A 21 -15.10 -1.83 -2.69
N CYS A 22 -16.30 -1.25 -2.60
CA CYS A 22 -17.20 -1.09 -3.75
C CYS A 22 -17.17 0.29 -4.43
N PHE A 23 -16.43 1.28 -3.90
CA PHE A 23 -16.34 2.59 -4.56
C PHE A 23 -15.11 2.63 -5.49
N PRO A 24 -15.29 2.75 -6.82
CA PRO A 24 -14.17 3.03 -7.70
C PRO A 24 -13.60 4.41 -7.35
N GLN A 25 -12.40 4.46 -6.75
CA GLN A 25 -11.64 5.70 -6.56
C GLN A 25 -11.01 6.17 -7.88
N GLU A 26 -11.80 6.27 -8.94
CA GLU A 26 -11.32 6.78 -10.21
C GLU A 26 -11.49 8.31 -10.24
N GLY A 27 -10.36 9.02 -10.17
CA GLY A 27 -10.29 10.44 -10.50
C GLY A 27 -9.95 11.42 -9.38
N MET A 28 -9.85 11.01 -8.11
CA MET A 28 -9.45 11.97 -7.08
C MET A 28 -7.93 12.19 -7.08
N SER A 29 -7.52 13.41 -7.42
CA SER A 29 -6.22 13.95 -7.04
C SER A 29 -6.13 14.07 -5.51
N LEU A 30 -4.90 14.08 -4.99
CA LEU A 30 -4.67 14.28 -3.57
C LEU A 30 -4.92 15.74 -3.22
N THR A 31 -5.86 15.99 -2.31
CA THR A 31 -6.07 17.33 -1.74
C THR A 31 -4.91 17.69 -0.79
N ALA A 32 -4.77 18.97 -0.45
CA ALA A 32 -3.78 19.40 0.55
C ALA A 32 -3.94 18.62 1.87
N LYS A 33 -5.20 18.43 2.32
CA LYS A 33 -5.52 17.65 3.52
C LYS A 33 -5.11 16.19 3.41
N ASP A 34 -5.32 15.56 2.25
CA ASP A 34 -4.87 14.17 2.02
C ASP A 34 -3.35 14.08 2.17
N LYS A 35 -2.62 15.01 1.54
CA LYS A 35 -1.15 15.04 1.57
C LYS A 35 -0.62 15.24 2.99
N GLU A 36 -1.17 16.18 3.75
CA GLU A 36 -0.81 16.41 5.15
C GLU A 36 -1.08 15.17 6.01
N THR A 37 -2.25 14.55 5.83
CA THR A 37 -2.65 13.33 6.55
C THR A 37 -1.69 12.18 6.26
N VAL A 38 -1.32 11.98 4.99
CA VAL A 38 -0.36 10.95 4.57
C VAL A 38 1.03 11.23 5.16
N LYS A 39 1.53 12.46 5.09
CA LYS A 39 2.84 12.83 5.68
C LYS A 39 2.85 12.60 7.20
N ALA A 40 1.79 13.02 7.90
CA ALA A 40 1.66 12.85 9.34
C ALA A 40 1.58 11.37 9.76
N PHE A 41 0.82 10.56 9.03
CA PHE A 41 0.74 9.12 9.29
C PHE A 41 2.06 8.42 8.94
N TRP A 42 2.70 8.79 7.83
CA TRP A 42 3.98 8.24 7.42
C TRP A 42 5.08 8.45 8.47
N ALA A 43 5.10 9.60 9.15
CA ALA A 43 6.05 9.85 10.24
C ALA A 43 5.97 8.81 11.38
N LYS A 44 4.79 8.23 11.63
CA LYS A 44 4.60 7.14 12.61
C LYS A 44 4.98 5.77 12.05
N VAL A 45 4.81 5.59 10.74
CA VAL A 45 5.11 4.36 9.99
C VAL A 45 6.60 4.18 9.75
N ALA A 46 7.32 5.26 9.44
CA ALA A 46 8.70 5.23 8.96
C ALA A 46 9.67 4.43 9.86
N PRO A 47 9.63 4.52 11.20
CA PRO A 47 10.52 3.73 12.06
C PRO A 47 10.29 2.21 11.99
N LYS A 48 9.17 1.77 11.41
CA LYS A 48 8.77 0.35 11.27
C LYS A 48 8.63 -0.06 9.80
N ALA A 49 9.11 0.76 8.86
CA ALA A 49 8.87 0.57 7.43
C ALA A 49 9.34 -0.81 6.93
N GLU A 50 10.51 -1.29 7.38
CA GLU A 50 11.04 -2.59 6.98
C GLU A 50 10.12 -3.76 7.42
N ASP A 51 9.68 -3.74 8.68
CA ASP A 51 8.76 -4.73 9.23
C ASP A 51 7.38 -4.72 8.58
N ILE A 52 6.93 -3.54 8.15
CA ILE A 52 5.67 -3.39 7.42
C ILE A 52 5.82 -3.96 6.01
N GLY A 53 6.93 -3.64 5.35
CA GLY A 53 7.24 -4.10 4.00
C GLY A 53 7.32 -5.62 3.90
N GLN A 54 8.01 -6.27 4.84
CA GLN A 54 8.07 -7.74 4.85
C GLN A 54 6.68 -8.37 5.04
N ASP A 55 5.84 -7.81 5.91
CA ASP A 55 4.52 -8.35 6.24
C ASP A 55 3.57 -8.17 5.05
N ALA A 56 3.57 -6.99 4.42
CA ALA A 56 2.76 -6.70 3.24
C ALA A 56 3.15 -7.60 2.06
N LEU A 57 4.46 -7.76 1.81
CA LEU A 57 4.95 -8.61 0.74
C LEU A 57 4.68 -10.10 1.00
N SER A 58 4.85 -10.54 2.24
CA SER A 58 4.50 -11.92 2.65
C SER A 58 3.02 -12.21 2.40
N ARG A 59 2.12 -11.30 2.80
CA ARG A 59 0.66 -11.44 2.58
C ARG A 59 0.32 -11.48 1.10
N MET A 60 0.92 -10.60 0.30
CA MET A 60 0.72 -10.59 -1.15
C MET A 60 1.06 -11.95 -1.76
N LEU A 61 2.25 -12.49 -1.46
CA LEU A 61 2.70 -13.76 -2.02
C LEU A 61 1.84 -14.96 -1.56
N VAL A 62 1.29 -14.92 -0.35
CA VAL A 62 0.43 -16.01 0.16
C VAL A 62 -0.99 -15.93 -0.40
N VAL A 63 -1.61 -14.74 -0.35
CA VAL A 63 -3.03 -14.55 -0.66
C VAL A 63 -3.26 -14.40 -2.17
N TYR A 64 -2.27 -13.89 -2.90
CA TYR A 64 -2.33 -13.63 -4.33
C TYR A 64 -1.21 -14.40 -5.05
N PRO A 65 -1.28 -15.74 -5.12
CA PRO A 65 -0.18 -16.57 -5.63
C PRO A 65 0.23 -16.26 -7.07
N GLN A 66 -0.64 -15.64 -7.87
CA GLN A 66 -0.31 -15.16 -9.21
C GLN A 66 0.84 -14.13 -9.21
N THR A 67 1.05 -13.39 -8.11
CA THR A 67 2.14 -12.40 -8.02
C THR A 67 3.51 -13.06 -7.83
N LYS A 68 3.57 -14.37 -7.51
CA LYS A 68 4.84 -15.10 -7.33
C LYS A 68 5.65 -15.22 -8.62
N THR A 69 5.00 -15.11 -9.78
CA THR A 69 5.66 -15.24 -11.09
C THR A 69 6.78 -14.20 -11.28
N TYR A 70 6.59 -12.98 -10.75
CA TYR A 70 7.59 -11.90 -10.75
C TYR A 70 8.82 -12.19 -9.88
N PHE A 71 8.71 -13.16 -8.96
CA PHE A 71 9.76 -13.50 -7.99
C PHE A 71 10.32 -14.92 -8.17
N SER A 72 10.05 -15.56 -9.31
CA SER A 72 10.47 -16.94 -9.62
C SER A 72 11.96 -17.24 -9.47
N HIS A 73 12.81 -16.20 -9.50
CA HIS A 73 14.25 -16.28 -9.27
C HIS A 73 14.63 -16.42 -7.78
N TRP A 74 13.70 -16.21 -6.85
CA TRP A 74 13.94 -16.42 -5.41
C TRP A 74 13.83 -17.89 -5.05
N LYS A 75 14.83 -18.38 -4.31
CA LYS A 75 14.85 -19.75 -3.78
C LYS A 75 13.80 -19.98 -2.68
N ASP A 76 13.41 -18.93 -1.98
CA ASP A 76 12.46 -18.99 -0.86
C ASP A 76 11.56 -17.75 -0.83
N MET A 77 10.27 -17.97 -1.11
CA MET A 77 9.21 -16.96 -1.07
C MET A 77 8.29 -17.14 0.14
N SER A 78 8.70 -17.91 1.15
CA SER A 78 7.92 -18.08 2.37
C SER A 78 7.86 -16.78 3.19
N PRO A 79 6.78 -16.55 3.96
CA PRO A 79 6.68 -15.41 4.84
C PRO A 79 7.89 -15.26 5.76
N GLY A 80 8.49 -14.08 5.78
CA GLY A 80 9.67 -13.78 6.63
C GLY A 80 11.01 -14.33 6.12
N SER A 81 11.06 -14.92 4.92
CA SER A 81 12.31 -15.31 4.28
C SER A 81 13.23 -14.11 4.04
N ALA A 82 14.54 -14.35 3.91
CA ALA A 82 15.51 -13.27 3.69
C ALA A 82 15.24 -12.47 2.39
N PRO A 83 14.91 -13.08 1.23
CA PRO A 83 14.50 -12.33 0.03
C PRO A 83 13.29 -11.44 0.26
N VAL A 84 12.25 -11.95 0.94
CA VAL A 84 11.01 -11.22 1.24
C VAL A 84 11.27 -10.02 2.15
N LYS A 85 12.08 -10.20 3.21
CA LYS A 85 12.50 -9.11 4.09
C LYS A 85 13.22 -8.00 3.33
N LYS A 86 14.24 -8.38 2.57
CA LYS A 86 15.07 -7.44 1.81
C LYS A 86 14.23 -6.65 0.80
N HIS A 87 13.39 -7.34 0.03
CA HIS A 87 12.58 -6.66 -0.98
C HIS A 87 11.43 -5.85 -0.37
N GLY A 88 10.84 -6.31 0.74
CA GLY A 88 9.87 -5.54 1.50
C GLY A 88 10.41 -4.19 1.95
N ALA A 89 11.67 -4.14 2.42
CA ALA A 89 12.35 -2.89 2.73
C ALA A 89 12.53 -2.00 1.47
N THR A 90 12.91 -2.58 0.33
CA THR A 90 13.00 -1.84 -0.95
C THR A 90 11.66 -1.22 -1.36
N VAL A 91 10.57 -1.98 -1.27
CA VAL A 91 9.21 -1.50 -1.57
C VAL A 91 8.85 -0.31 -0.67
N MET A 92 9.05 -0.43 0.64
CA MET A 92 8.70 0.65 1.57
C MET A 92 9.64 1.85 1.45
N GLY A 93 10.88 1.67 0.98
CA GLY A 93 11.75 2.76 0.55
C GLY A 93 11.17 3.53 -0.63
N GLY A 94 10.61 2.83 -1.63
CA GLY A 94 9.87 3.46 -2.73
C GLY A 94 8.62 4.21 -2.26
N VAL A 95 7.88 3.67 -1.29
CA VAL A 95 6.75 4.39 -0.66
C VAL A 95 7.23 5.64 0.07
N ALA A 96 8.37 5.58 0.77
CA ALA A 96 8.95 6.74 1.44
C ALA A 96 9.30 7.87 0.44
N ASP A 97 9.93 7.50 -0.68
CA ASP A 97 10.27 8.42 -1.76
C ASP A 97 9.01 9.05 -2.38
N ALA A 98 7.96 8.25 -2.59
CA ALA A 98 6.66 8.74 -3.04
C ALA A 98 6.02 9.73 -2.05
N VAL A 99 6.12 9.52 -0.73
CA VAL A 99 5.64 10.47 0.28
C VAL A 99 6.43 11.80 0.21
N ALA A 100 7.74 11.73 -0.02
CA ALA A 100 8.58 12.92 -0.20
C ALA A 100 8.22 13.71 -1.48
N LYS A 101 7.79 13.00 -2.53
CA LYS A 101 7.41 13.55 -3.85
C LYS A 101 5.90 13.68 -4.04
N ILE A 102 5.11 13.68 -2.97
CA ILE A 102 3.65 13.60 -3.02
C ILE A 102 2.96 14.78 -3.75
N ASP A 103 3.69 15.86 -4.01
CA ASP A 103 3.22 17.00 -4.77
C ASP A 103 3.23 16.79 -6.28
N ASP A 104 4.17 15.97 -6.78
CA ASP A 104 4.25 15.53 -8.18
C ASP A 104 4.81 14.11 -8.27
N LEU A 105 3.92 13.12 -8.09
CA LEU A 105 4.28 11.71 -8.13
C LEU A 105 4.73 11.26 -9.52
N THR A 106 4.11 11.78 -10.59
CA THR A 106 4.38 11.36 -11.96
C THR A 106 5.80 11.75 -12.36
N ALA A 107 6.20 13.00 -12.14
CA ALA A 107 7.58 13.42 -12.42
C ALA A 107 8.56 12.79 -11.43
N GLY A 108 8.20 12.76 -10.14
CA GLY A 108 9.10 12.30 -9.08
C GLY A 108 9.46 10.80 -9.15
N LEU A 109 8.58 9.98 -9.73
CA LEU A 109 8.74 8.52 -9.82
C LEU A 109 9.00 8.03 -11.25
N LEU A 110 9.35 8.93 -12.16
CA LEU A 110 9.55 8.62 -13.58
C LEU A 110 10.48 7.41 -13.80
N SER A 111 11.68 7.44 -13.21
CA SER A 111 12.64 6.34 -13.35
C SER A 111 12.15 5.02 -12.74
N LEU A 112 11.33 5.09 -11.69
CA LEU A 112 10.72 3.90 -11.08
C LEU A 112 9.61 3.34 -11.96
N SER A 113 8.84 4.20 -12.64
CA SER A 113 7.88 3.79 -13.67
C SER A 113 8.58 3.10 -14.84
N GLU A 114 9.66 3.68 -15.37
CA GLU A 114 10.44 3.07 -16.46
C GLU A 114 11.01 1.70 -16.08
N LEU A 115 11.54 1.56 -14.86
CA LEU A 115 12.01 0.28 -14.33
C LEU A 115 10.90 -0.76 -14.34
N HIS A 116 9.71 -0.42 -13.82
CA HIS A 116 8.59 -1.35 -13.76
C HIS A 116 8.03 -1.67 -15.15
N ALA A 117 7.96 -0.68 -16.04
CA ALA A 117 7.37 -0.81 -17.37
C ALA A 117 8.26 -1.61 -18.33
N PHE A 118 9.54 -1.26 -18.42
CA PHE A 118 10.42 -1.76 -19.49
C PHE A 118 11.29 -2.94 -19.06
N THR A 119 11.75 -2.93 -17.81
CA THR A 119 12.68 -3.94 -17.27
C THR A 119 11.93 -5.05 -16.55
N LEU A 120 11.13 -4.71 -15.53
CA LEU A 120 10.44 -5.71 -14.70
C LEU A 120 9.15 -6.21 -15.36
N ARG A 121 8.52 -5.38 -16.20
CA ARG A 121 7.28 -5.66 -16.94
C ARG A 121 6.16 -6.17 -16.03
N VAL A 122 6.01 -5.55 -14.86
CA VAL A 122 4.97 -5.92 -13.89
C VAL A 122 3.62 -5.48 -14.43
N ASP A 123 2.60 -6.33 -14.48
CA ASP A 123 1.27 -5.88 -14.91
C ASP A 123 0.73 -4.84 -13.90
N PRO A 124 0.32 -3.63 -14.34
CA PRO A 124 -0.20 -2.57 -13.49
C PRO A 124 -1.31 -2.98 -12.52
N ALA A 125 -2.09 -4.01 -12.85
CA ALA A 125 -3.12 -4.56 -11.96
C ALA A 125 -2.55 -5.03 -10.62
N ASN A 126 -1.28 -5.48 -10.58
CA ASN A 126 -0.64 -5.98 -9.36
C ASN A 126 -0.26 -4.86 -8.38
N PHE A 127 -0.12 -3.60 -8.82
CA PHE A 127 0.14 -2.50 -7.89
C PHE A 127 -1.00 -2.30 -6.90
N LYS A 128 -2.25 -2.48 -7.35
CA LYS A 128 -3.44 -2.41 -6.48
C LYS A 128 -3.45 -3.53 -5.44
N ILE A 129 -2.96 -4.72 -5.80
CA ILE A 129 -2.83 -5.86 -4.88
C ILE A 129 -1.82 -5.52 -3.78
N LEU A 130 -0.64 -5.02 -4.13
CA LEU A 130 0.36 -4.64 -3.13
C LEU A 130 -0.14 -3.49 -2.24
N ALA A 131 -0.75 -2.46 -2.83
CA ALA A 131 -1.36 -1.35 -2.10
C ALA A 131 -2.37 -1.84 -1.05
N HIS A 132 -3.27 -2.76 -1.43
CA HIS A 132 -4.22 -3.36 -0.51
C HIS A 132 -3.54 -4.07 0.68
N ASN A 133 -2.50 -4.87 0.40
CA ASN A 133 -1.77 -5.57 1.46
C ASN A 133 -1.03 -4.60 2.41
N ILE A 134 -0.53 -3.47 1.90
CA ILE A 134 0.04 -2.40 2.74
C ILE A 134 -1.03 -1.79 3.66
N LEU A 135 -2.22 -1.47 3.15
CA LEU A 135 -3.34 -0.95 3.95
C LEU A 135 -3.75 -1.93 5.07
N VAL A 136 -3.81 -3.22 4.76
CA VAL A 136 -4.10 -4.27 5.76
C VAL A 136 -3.06 -4.27 6.88
N VAL A 137 -1.77 -4.16 6.54
CA VAL A 137 -0.70 -4.14 7.54
C VAL A 137 -0.72 -2.85 8.37
N PHE A 138 -1.01 -1.71 7.76
CA PHE A 138 -1.21 -0.45 8.49
C PHE A 138 -2.35 -0.56 9.51
N ALA A 139 -3.49 -1.13 9.12
CA ALA A 139 -4.63 -1.35 10.01
C ALA A 139 -4.30 -2.29 11.19
N ILE A 140 -3.45 -3.30 10.97
CA ILE A 140 -3.02 -4.25 12.01
C ILE A 140 -2.03 -3.62 12.97
N LYS A 141 -1.01 -2.91 12.46
CA LYS A 141 0.11 -2.39 13.26
C LYS A 141 -0.19 -1.04 13.92
N PHE A 142 -1.14 -0.28 13.40
CA PHE A 142 -1.52 1.04 13.89
C PHE A 142 -3.04 1.17 14.09
N PRO A 143 -3.70 0.28 14.84
CA PRO A 143 -5.16 0.21 14.90
C PRO A 143 -5.82 1.46 15.51
N SER A 144 -5.07 2.24 16.31
CA SER A 144 -5.54 3.50 16.91
C SER A 144 -5.26 4.71 16.01
N ASP A 145 -4.18 4.69 15.22
CA ASP A 145 -3.79 5.80 14.35
C ASP A 145 -4.37 5.67 12.93
N PHE A 146 -4.70 4.45 12.49
CA PHE A 146 -5.29 4.17 11.19
C PHE A 146 -6.82 4.36 11.23
N THR A 147 -7.23 5.61 11.43
CA THR A 147 -8.62 6.02 11.45
C THR A 147 -9.24 5.95 10.05
N PRO A 148 -10.58 6.05 9.90
CA PRO A 148 -11.22 6.11 8.59
C PRO A 148 -10.67 7.24 7.71
N GLU A 149 -10.37 8.41 8.28
CA GLU A 149 -9.83 9.56 7.57
C GLU A 149 -8.41 9.29 7.05
N VAL A 150 -7.57 8.67 7.89
CA VAL A 150 -6.22 8.24 7.47
C VAL A 150 -6.32 7.17 6.39
N HIS A 151 -7.23 6.20 6.54
CA HIS A 151 -7.45 5.16 5.55
C HIS A 151 -7.81 5.76 4.18
N VAL A 152 -8.78 6.67 4.12
CA VAL A 152 -9.18 7.34 2.87
C VAL A 152 -7.97 8.04 2.22
N ALA A 153 -7.22 8.83 2.99
CA ALA A 153 -6.09 9.60 2.46
C ALA A 153 -4.96 8.69 1.95
N VAL A 154 -4.62 7.64 2.70
CA VAL A 154 -3.56 6.69 2.33
C VAL A 154 -3.97 5.81 1.14
N ASP A 155 -5.23 5.37 1.07
CA ASP A 155 -5.76 4.62 -0.07
C ASP A 155 -5.69 5.45 -1.36
N LYS A 156 -6.15 6.70 -1.31
CA LYS A 156 -6.01 7.66 -2.42
C LYS A 156 -4.55 7.86 -2.82
N PHE A 157 -3.64 7.95 -1.85
CA PHE A 157 -2.21 8.11 -2.11
C PHE A 157 -1.61 6.88 -2.79
N LEU A 158 -1.91 5.67 -2.31
CA LEU A 158 -1.41 4.44 -2.93
C LEU A 158 -2.01 4.23 -4.33
N ALA A 159 -3.26 4.65 -4.56
CA ALA A 159 -3.85 4.67 -5.90
C ALA A 159 -3.17 5.69 -6.83
N ALA A 160 -2.81 6.87 -6.33
CA ALA A 160 -2.03 7.86 -7.08
C ALA A 160 -0.60 7.37 -7.39
N LEU A 161 0.04 6.72 -6.42
CA LEU A 161 1.34 6.06 -6.59
C LEU A 161 1.29 4.97 -7.65
N ALA A 162 0.30 4.07 -7.60
CA ALA A 162 0.12 3.03 -8.60
C ALA A 162 -0.09 3.60 -10.01
N ARG A 163 -0.86 4.70 -10.13
CA ARG A 163 -1.02 5.43 -11.40
C ARG A 163 0.30 5.99 -11.91
N ALA A 164 1.07 6.65 -11.05
CA ALA A 164 2.39 7.20 -11.42
C ALA A 164 3.38 6.11 -11.87
N LEU A 165 3.39 4.94 -11.21
CA LEU A 165 4.20 3.80 -11.64
C LEU A 165 3.75 3.24 -12.99
N SER A 166 2.47 3.37 -13.32
CA SER A 166 1.89 2.88 -14.58
C SER A 166 2.05 3.85 -15.75
N GLU A 167 2.63 5.03 -15.53
CA GLU A 167 2.68 6.11 -16.52
C GLU A 167 3.39 5.69 -17.83
N LYS A 168 4.50 4.94 -17.72
CA LYS A 168 5.33 4.55 -18.88
C LYS A 168 4.95 3.24 -19.56
N TYR A 169 3.81 2.65 -19.20
CA TYR A 169 3.36 1.38 -19.79
C TYR A 169 2.75 1.55 -21.19
N ARG A 170 2.49 2.78 -21.63
CA ARG A 170 1.84 3.10 -22.91
C ARG A 170 2.34 4.42 -23.47
#